data_AF-A0A6L6BZT9-F1
#
_entry.id   AF-A0A6L6BZT9-F1
#
_cell.length_a   1.000
_cell.length_b   1.000
_cell.length_c   1.000
_cell.angle_alpha   90.00
_cell.angle_beta   90.00
_cell.angle_gamma   90.00
#
_symmetry.space_group_name_H-M   'P 1'
#
loop_
_entity.id
_entity.type
_entity.pdbx_description
1 polymer ?
#
loop_
_entity_poly.entity_id
_entity_poly.type
_entity_poly.pdbx_seq_one_letter_code
_entity_poly.pdbx_strand_id
1 'polypeptide(L)'
;MKILRRRALVAPGFRTASAITLSVIVAVSVLCTGVAHAAGPTVTGTGSSFAALEIEQWKSDVANEYDIAINYQAGGSTQGRLNYLNGTVDFGASDIEFQPDEQNLINSSSRRDFVYVPVSAGPLAFMFNLTGPSGRISDLSLSRRDACRIFTEPEIKWNDPSIQATNPGVALPDKKIRPVVRNDGSGTSYVLSEYCIN
;
A
#
# COMPACT_ATOMS: atom_id res chain seq x y z
N MET A 1 -62.36 90.32 -12.06
CA MET A 1 -62.48 90.30 -13.53
C MET A 1 -61.39 91.18 -14.14
N LYS A 2 -60.32 90.59 -14.67
CA LYS A 2 -59.47 91.19 -15.71
C LYS A 2 -58.57 90.09 -16.29
N ILE A 3 -58.93 89.70 -17.50
CA ILE A 3 -58.17 88.86 -18.42
C ILE A 3 -57.05 89.71 -19.02
N LEU A 4 -55.87 89.12 -19.32
CA LEU A 4 -54.98 89.36 -20.48
C LEU A 4 -53.58 88.82 -20.11
N ARG A 5 -53.10 87.69 -20.65
CA ARG A 5 -52.66 87.31 -22.02
C ARG A 5 -51.17 87.58 -22.28
N ARG A 6 -50.53 86.51 -22.83
CA ARG A 6 -49.30 86.43 -23.65
C ARG A 6 -47.99 86.53 -22.83
N ARG A 7 -46.90 85.82 -23.13
CA ARG A 7 -46.38 85.27 -24.40
C ARG A 7 -45.31 84.20 -24.10
N ALA A 8 -45.10 83.29 -25.04
CA ALA A 8 -44.09 82.23 -25.00
C ALA A 8 -42.65 82.74 -25.16
N LEU A 9 -41.68 82.01 -24.59
CA LEU A 9 -40.30 81.93 -25.08
C LEU A 9 -39.76 80.50 -24.88
N VAL A 10 -38.97 80.05 -25.84
CA VAL A 10 -38.49 78.67 -26.03
C VAL A 10 -36.97 78.60 -25.77
N ALA A 11 -36.56 77.45 -25.20
CA ALA A 11 -35.23 76.78 -25.21
C ALA A 11 -34.10 77.31 -24.28
N PRO A 12 -33.04 76.51 -24.00
CA PRO A 12 -32.76 75.09 -24.32
C PRO A 12 -32.41 74.22 -23.08
N GLY A 13 -32.30 72.90 -23.29
CA GLY A 13 -32.16 71.91 -22.23
C GLY A 13 -30.74 71.55 -21.78
N PHE A 14 -30.71 70.69 -20.76
CA PHE A 14 -29.63 69.80 -20.33
C PHE A 14 -30.37 68.58 -19.70
N ARG A 15 -30.35 67.38 -20.29
CA ARG A 15 -29.42 66.26 -19.99
C ARG A 15 -29.32 66.05 -18.46
N THR A 16 -29.71 64.93 -17.83
CA THR A 16 -29.67 63.51 -18.22
C THR A 16 -30.34 62.63 -17.15
N ALA A 17 -30.95 61.53 -17.60
CA ALA A 17 -30.94 60.16 -17.06
C ALA A 17 -31.43 59.85 -15.62
N SER A 18 -32.68 59.38 -15.58
CA SER A 18 -33.26 58.21 -14.91
C SER A 18 -32.40 57.26 -14.04
N ALA A 19 -33.08 56.85 -12.95
CA ALA A 19 -33.14 55.51 -12.37
C ALA A 19 -31.96 55.01 -11.49
N ILE A 20 -32.12 55.15 -10.17
CA ILE A 20 -31.42 54.33 -9.17
C ILE A 20 -32.45 53.85 -8.14
N THR A 21 -33.07 52.69 -8.39
CA THR A 21 -33.81 51.92 -7.39
C THR A 21 -33.67 50.43 -7.69
N LEU A 22 -32.49 49.85 -7.41
CA LEU A 22 -32.33 48.40 -7.23
C LEU A 22 -30.97 48.05 -6.61
N SER A 23 -30.74 48.27 -5.30
CA SER A 23 -29.52 47.79 -4.62
C SER A 23 -29.65 47.75 -3.09
N VAL A 24 -30.56 46.93 -2.52
CA VAL A 24 -30.53 46.64 -1.06
C VAL A 24 -30.90 45.17 -0.71
N ILE A 25 -30.64 44.18 -1.58
CA ILE A 25 -30.76 42.75 -1.21
C ILE A 25 -29.48 41.98 -1.58
N VAL A 26 -28.30 42.47 -1.16
CA VAL A 26 -27.03 41.71 -1.26
C VAL A 26 -26.15 41.98 -0.03
N ALA A 27 -26.70 41.89 1.18
CA ALA A 27 -25.92 42.16 2.40
C ALA A 27 -26.12 41.13 3.52
N VAL A 28 -26.56 39.90 3.22
CA VAL A 28 -26.62 38.80 4.20
C VAL A 28 -26.26 37.47 3.52
N SER A 29 -25.01 37.26 3.15
CA SER A 29 -24.52 35.92 2.75
C SER A 29 -23.00 35.75 2.82
N VAL A 30 -22.29 36.59 3.58
CA VAL A 30 -20.83 36.47 3.75
C VAL A 30 -20.54 36.44 5.24
N LEU A 31 -20.66 35.27 5.87
CA LEU A 31 -19.98 34.92 7.14
C LEU A 31 -20.32 33.46 7.52
N CYS A 32 -20.02 32.54 6.61
CA CYS A 32 -19.80 31.13 6.96
C CYS A 32 -18.82 30.53 5.95
N THR A 33 -17.69 31.21 5.71
CA THR A 33 -16.51 30.53 5.20
C THR A 33 -16.00 29.67 6.35
N GLY A 34 -16.48 28.43 6.44
CA GLY A 34 -15.84 27.43 7.29
C GLY A 34 -14.35 27.44 6.98
N VAL A 35 -13.51 27.44 8.02
CA VAL A 35 -12.07 27.23 7.84
C VAL A 35 -11.88 25.94 7.05
N ALA A 36 -11.40 26.05 5.82
CA ALA A 36 -11.00 24.90 5.03
C ALA A 36 -9.90 24.18 5.83
N HIS A 37 -10.24 23.04 6.43
CA HIS A 37 -9.23 22.15 6.96
C HIS A 37 -8.47 21.58 5.76
N ALA A 38 -7.20 21.95 5.64
CA ALA A 38 -6.32 21.28 4.72
C ALA A 38 -6.21 19.83 5.18
N ALA A 39 -6.57 18.89 4.32
CA ALA A 39 -6.34 17.47 4.58
C ALA A 39 -4.85 17.27 4.89
N GLY A 40 -4.55 16.42 5.86
CA GLY A 40 -3.17 16.10 6.21
C GLY A 40 -2.40 15.43 5.05
N PRO A 41 -1.08 15.30 5.21
CA PRO A 41 -0.21 14.85 4.12
C PRO A 41 -0.49 13.40 3.71
N THR A 42 -0.14 13.07 2.48
CA THR A 42 -0.11 11.69 1.99
C THR A 42 1.31 11.15 2.06
N VAL A 43 1.49 10.00 2.71
CA VAL A 43 2.73 9.22 2.72
C VAL A 43 2.55 8.02 1.81
N THR A 44 3.50 7.80 0.91
CA THR A 44 3.49 6.72 -0.07
C THR A 44 4.52 5.66 0.28
N GLY A 45 4.14 4.40 0.14
CA GLY A 45 5.03 3.28 0.37
C GLY A 45 4.73 2.09 -0.52
N THR A 46 5.71 1.20 -0.62
CA THR A 46 5.54 -0.06 -1.36
C THR A 46 6.49 -1.12 -0.82
N GLY A 47 6.16 -2.40 -1.05
CA GLY A 47 7.11 -3.48 -0.84
C GLY A 47 6.49 -4.76 -0.31
N SER A 48 7.03 -5.26 0.82
CA SER A 48 6.69 -6.54 1.44
C SER A 48 5.18 -6.84 1.45
N SER A 49 4.81 -7.95 0.83
CA SER A 49 3.46 -8.50 0.97
C SER A 49 3.25 -9.19 2.32
N PHE A 50 4.32 -9.53 3.04
CA PHE A 50 4.24 -10.13 4.37
C PHE A 50 3.72 -9.11 5.39
N ALA A 51 4.27 -7.89 5.42
CA ALA A 51 3.83 -6.82 6.31
C ALA A 51 2.55 -6.10 5.84
N ALA A 52 1.98 -6.49 4.69
CA ALA A 52 0.90 -5.73 4.07
C ALA A 52 -0.35 -5.71 4.94
N LEU A 53 -0.72 -6.83 5.58
CA LEU A 53 -1.95 -6.90 6.38
C LEU A 53 -1.89 -5.96 7.58
N GLU A 54 -0.76 -5.91 8.29
CA GLU A 54 -0.56 -4.98 9.41
C GLU A 54 -0.52 -3.53 8.94
N ILE A 55 0.20 -3.25 7.84
CA ILE A 55 0.26 -1.91 7.28
C ILE A 55 -1.14 -1.45 6.86
N GLU A 56 -1.95 -2.28 6.20
CA GLU A 56 -3.34 -1.92 5.82
C GLU A 56 -4.18 -1.51 7.04
N GLN A 57 -4.05 -2.22 8.17
CA GLN A 57 -4.72 -1.84 9.41
C GLN A 57 -4.20 -0.49 9.93
N TRP A 58 -2.87 -0.34 10.03
CA TRP A 58 -2.25 0.90 10.53
C TRP A 58 -2.57 2.12 9.67
N LYS A 59 -2.73 1.96 8.35
CA LYS A 59 -3.20 3.06 7.49
C LYS A 59 -4.54 3.62 7.97
N SER A 60 -5.48 2.74 8.29
CA SER A 60 -6.80 3.14 8.77
C SER A 60 -6.69 3.85 10.11
N ASP A 61 -5.88 3.31 11.02
CA ASP A 61 -5.70 3.88 12.36
C ASP A 61 -5.05 5.27 12.28
N VAL A 62 -4.00 5.41 11.46
CA VAL A 62 -3.27 6.66 11.27
C VAL A 62 -4.12 7.72 10.61
N ALA A 63 -4.92 7.36 9.59
CA ALA A 63 -5.83 8.30 8.95
C ALA A 63 -6.90 8.81 9.92
N ASN A 64 -7.42 7.94 10.78
CA ASN A 64 -8.46 8.30 11.75
C ASN A 64 -7.93 9.17 12.90
N GLU A 65 -6.71 8.91 13.38
CA GLU A 65 -6.17 9.60 14.56
C GLU A 65 -5.39 10.88 14.21
N TYR A 66 -4.67 10.89 13.08
CA TYR A 66 -3.72 11.95 12.74
C TYR A 66 -4.05 12.71 11.46
N ASP A 67 -5.14 12.37 10.74
CA ASP A 67 -5.50 12.91 9.43
C ASP A 67 -4.38 12.73 8.38
N ILE A 68 -3.52 11.71 8.54
CA ILE A 68 -2.44 11.38 7.61
C ILE A 68 -2.90 10.23 6.71
N ALA A 69 -2.90 10.44 5.40
CA ALA A 69 -3.20 9.39 4.44
C ALA A 69 -1.96 8.54 4.15
N ILE A 70 -2.07 7.22 4.21
CA ILE A 70 -0.99 6.30 3.81
C ILE A 70 -1.43 5.49 2.59
N ASN A 71 -0.72 5.65 1.47
CA ASN A 71 -0.88 4.83 0.27
C ASN A 71 0.24 3.79 0.21
N TYR A 72 -0.08 2.53 0.53
CA TYR A 72 0.86 1.41 0.43
C TYR A 72 0.44 0.43 -0.66
N GLN A 73 1.40 0.01 -1.47
CA GLN A 73 1.21 -1.01 -2.50
C GLN A 73 2.11 -2.23 -2.23
N ALA A 74 1.50 -3.38 -1.98
CA ALA A 74 2.23 -4.64 -1.81
C ALA A 74 2.73 -5.14 -3.18
N GLY A 75 4.05 -5.15 -3.36
CA GLY A 75 4.71 -5.49 -4.63
C GLY A 75 5.91 -6.43 -4.48
N GLY A 76 6.20 -6.87 -3.26
CA GLY A 76 7.40 -7.63 -2.93
C GLY A 76 8.55 -6.75 -2.45
N SER A 77 9.40 -7.34 -1.63
CA SER A 77 10.44 -6.65 -0.85
C SER A 77 11.53 -6.04 -1.76
N THR A 78 11.84 -6.68 -2.90
CA THR A 78 12.74 -6.11 -3.91
C THR A 78 12.15 -4.84 -4.53
N GLN A 79 10.86 -4.84 -4.87
CA GLN A 79 10.22 -3.65 -5.44
C GLN A 79 10.19 -2.49 -4.44
N GLY A 80 9.88 -2.76 -3.16
CA GLY A 80 9.91 -1.77 -2.09
C GLY A 80 11.25 -1.05 -1.96
N ARG A 81 12.33 -1.84 -1.90
CA ARG A 81 13.72 -1.33 -1.83
C ARG A 81 14.08 -0.49 -3.04
N LEU A 82 13.85 -0.99 -4.26
CA LEU A 82 14.21 -0.27 -5.48
C LEU A 82 13.40 1.01 -5.67
N ASN A 83 12.10 0.98 -5.38
CA ASN A 83 11.26 2.18 -5.44
C ASN A 83 11.71 3.24 -4.43
N TYR A 84 12.06 2.83 -3.22
CA TYR A 84 12.62 3.73 -2.22
C TYR A 84 13.95 4.35 -2.68
N LEU A 85 14.89 3.53 -3.18
CA LEU A 85 16.19 4.00 -3.67
C LEU A 85 16.06 4.95 -4.87
N ASN A 86 15.07 4.72 -5.74
CA ASN A 86 14.75 5.58 -6.87
C ASN A 86 13.96 6.83 -6.46
N GLY A 87 13.64 7.00 -5.18
CA GLY A 87 12.91 8.16 -4.65
C GLY A 87 11.44 8.23 -5.08
N THR A 88 10.85 7.12 -5.56
CA THR A 88 9.48 7.10 -6.07
C THR A 88 8.41 6.97 -4.99
N VAL A 89 8.80 6.55 -3.78
CA VAL A 89 7.96 6.43 -2.60
C VAL A 89 8.67 7.02 -1.38
N ASP A 90 7.93 7.36 -0.33
CA ASP A 90 8.47 7.92 0.91
C ASP A 90 9.15 6.84 1.78
N PHE A 91 8.63 5.61 1.77
CA PHE A 91 9.23 4.47 2.46
C PHE A 91 9.13 3.16 1.64
N GLY A 92 10.13 2.30 1.81
CA GLY A 92 10.12 0.94 1.29
C GLY A 92 9.96 -0.05 2.43
N ALA A 93 8.97 -0.95 2.35
CA ALA A 93 8.84 -2.06 3.30
C ALA A 93 9.54 -3.30 2.74
N SER A 94 10.37 -3.95 3.54
CA SER A 94 11.15 -5.09 3.08
C SER A 94 11.47 -6.06 4.21
N ASP A 95 11.37 -7.36 3.91
CA ASP A 95 11.82 -8.45 4.80
C ASP A 95 13.29 -8.82 4.56
N ILE A 96 13.93 -8.11 3.63
CA ILE A 96 15.34 -8.23 3.28
C ILE A 96 16.01 -6.86 3.37
N GLU A 97 17.22 -6.83 3.90
CA GLU A 97 18.06 -5.63 3.83
C GLU A 97 18.42 -5.32 2.38
N PHE A 98 18.89 -4.10 2.09
CA PHE A 98 19.51 -3.79 0.80
C PHE A 98 20.62 -4.80 0.47
N GLN A 99 20.66 -5.24 -0.78
CA GLN A 99 21.57 -6.25 -1.28
C GLN A 99 22.90 -5.57 -1.69
N PRO A 100 24.03 -6.30 -1.65
CA PRO A 100 25.34 -5.73 -2.02
C PRO A 100 25.41 -5.13 -3.42
N ASP A 101 24.64 -5.66 -4.38
CA ASP A 101 24.57 -5.15 -5.75
C ASP A 101 23.79 -3.82 -5.87
N GLU A 102 23.03 -3.44 -4.84
CA GLU A 102 22.33 -2.17 -4.74
C GLU A 102 23.23 -1.04 -4.18
N GLN A 103 24.48 -1.34 -3.79
CA GLN A 103 25.38 -0.38 -3.14
C GLN A 103 25.65 0.88 -3.97
N ASN A 104 25.65 0.79 -5.29
CA ASN A 104 25.81 1.95 -6.17
C ASN A 104 24.61 2.91 -6.07
N LEU A 105 23.39 2.37 -5.98
CA LEU A 105 22.16 3.16 -5.80
C LEU A 105 22.14 3.78 -4.40
N ILE A 106 22.54 3.00 -3.39
CA ILE A 106 22.75 3.47 -2.03
C ILE A 106 23.77 4.62 -2.04
N ASN A 107 24.93 4.51 -2.68
CA ASN A 107 25.95 5.55 -2.61
C ASN A 107 25.72 6.75 -3.56
N SER A 108 24.61 6.78 -4.30
CA SER A 108 24.32 7.88 -5.21
C SER A 108 24.05 9.18 -4.44
N SER A 109 24.56 10.30 -4.96
CA SER A 109 24.44 11.62 -4.34
C SER A 109 23.00 12.18 -4.32
N SER A 110 22.09 11.57 -5.07
CA SER A 110 20.67 11.94 -5.14
C SER A 110 19.78 11.16 -4.16
N ARG A 111 20.34 10.20 -3.41
CA ARG A 111 19.57 9.31 -2.53
C ARG A 111 19.34 9.96 -1.16
N ARG A 112 18.16 9.75 -0.58
CA ARG A 112 17.81 10.23 0.77
C ARG A 112 18.44 9.36 1.86
N ASP A 113 18.90 9.97 2.94
CA ASP A 113 19.32 9.20 4.11
C ASP A 113 18.19 8.30 4.61
N PHE A 114 18.55 7.11 5.08
CA PHE A 114 17.59 6.11 5.52
C PHE A 114 18.08 5.41 6.78
N VAL A 115 17.13 4.86 7.51
CA VAL A 115 17.35 3.96 8.64
C VAL A 115 16.42 2.77 8.50
N TYR A 116 16.84 1.61 8.99
CA TYR A 116 15.95 0.46 9.11
C TYR A 116 15.12 0.60 10.38
N VAL A 117 13.80 0.41 10.23
CA VAL A 117 12.87 0.38 11.35
C VAL A 117 12.16 -0.98 11.32
N PRO A 118 12.41 -1.87 12.30
CA PRO A 118 11.63 -3.09 12.44
C PRO A 118 10.17 -2.74 12.76
N VAL A 119 9.22 -3.26 11.98
CA VAL A 119 7.79 -2.96 12.16
C VAL A 119 6.96 -4.17 12.56
N SER A 120 7.27 -5.36 12.02
CA SER A 120 6.59 -6.61 12.34
C SER A 120 7.59 -7.76 12.28
N ALA A 121 7.31 -8.83 13.03
CA ALA A 121 8.01 -10.09 12.98
C ALA A 121 6.99 -11.22 13.11
N GLY A 122 7.12 -12.25 12.28
CA GLY A 122 6.22 -13.40 12.33
C GLY A 122 6.79 -14.62 11.63
N PRO A 123 6.22 -15.81 11.90
CA PRO A 123 6.69 -17.05 11.31
C PRO A 123 6.26 -17.19 9.86
N LEU A 124 7.04 -17.96 9.10
CA LEU A 124 6.62 -18.50 7.80
C LEU A 124 6.14 -19.94 7.97
N ALA A 125 5.09 -20.30 7.22
CA ALA A 125 4.52 -21.64 7.26
C ALA A 125 4.44 -22.24 5.85
N PHE A 126 4.65 -23.55 5.76
CA PHE A 126 4.41 -24.31 4.54
C PHE A 126 2.94 -24.69 4.45
N MET A 127 2.24 -24.09 3.50
CA MET A 127 0.88 -24.53 3.17
C MET A 127 0.93 -25.74 2.24
N PHE A 128 0.07 -26.72 2.49
CA PHE A 128 -0.03 -27.91 1.65
C PHE A 128 -1.49 -28.28 1.36
N ASN A 129 -1.70 -29.00 0.26
CA ASN A 129 -2.99 -29.58 -0.10
C ASN A 129 -2.83 -31.06 -0.39
N LEU A 130 -3.14 -31.89 0.61
CA LEU A 130 -2.87 -33.32 0.58
C LEU A 130 -4.09 -34.14 1.01
N THR A 131 -4.41 -35.15 0.22
CA THR A 131 -5.42 -36.17 0.51
C THR A 131 -4.74 -37.52 0.36
N GLY A 132 -4.74 -38.30 1.43
CA GLY A 132 -4.25 -39.66 1.46
C GLY A 132 -5.37 -40.69 1.36
N PRO A 133 -5.05 -41.99 1.48
CA PRO A 133 -6.04 -43.08 1.44
C PRO A 133 -7.12 -42.96 2.52
N SER A 134 -6.77 -42.40 3.69
CA SER A 134 -7.69 -42.22 4.83
C SER A 134 -8.44 -40.87 4.81
N GLY A 135 -8.33 -40.10 3.72
CA GLY A 135 -8.96 -38.78 3.59
C GLY A 135 -7.97 -37.62 3.64
N ARG A 136 -8.49 -36.42 3.95
CA ARG A 136 -7.70 -35.19 3.98
C ARG A 136 -6.67 -35.24 5.10
N ILE A 137 -5.41 -34.98 4.76
CA ILE A 137 -4.33 -34.86 5.75
C ILE A 137 -4.29 -33.39 6.19
N SER A 138 -4.41 -33.15 7.49
CA SER A 138 -4.38 -31.82 8.10
C SER A 138 -3.19 -31.63 9.06
N ASP A 139 -2.55 -32.72 9.47
CA ASP A 139 -1.38 -32.72 10.32
C ASP A 139 -0.25 -33.42 9.58
N LEU A 140 0.81 -32.67 9.28
CA LEU A 140 1.97 -33.12 8.55
C LEU A 140 3.20 -32.48 9.18
N SER A 141 4.11 -33.31 9.65
CA SER A 141 5.42 -32.90 10.12
C SER A 141 6.44 -33.03 8.99
N LEU A 142 7.33 -32.06 8.85
CA LEU A 142 8.45 -32.14 7.93
C LEU A 142 9.72 -31.80 8.70
N SER A 143 10.77 -32.60 8.49
CA SER A 143 12.10 -32.19 8.89
C SER A 143 12.54 -30.97 8.07
N ARG A 144 13.46 -30.15 8.60
CA ARG A 144 14.08 -29.07 7.83
C ARG A 144 14.61 -29.55 6.48
N ARG A 145 15.28 -30.71 6.49
CA ARG A 145 15.84 -31.33 5.29
C ARG A 145 14.76 -31.64 4.27
N ASP A 146 13.66 -32.28 4.67
CA ASP A 146 12.61 -32.68 3.72
C ASP A 146 11.82 -31.48 3.22
N ALA A 147 11.58 -30.49 4.07
CA ALA A 147 10.99 -29.22 3.65
C ALA A 147 11.82 -28.54 2.55
N CYS A 148 13.15 -28.56 2.65
CA CYS A 148 14.04 -28.00 1.63
C CYS A 148 14.14 -28.89 0.37
N ARG A 149 14.17 -30.22 0.53
CA ARG A 149 14.19 -31.18 -0.59
C ARG A 149 12.97 -31.04 -1.49
N ILE A 150 11.81 -30.66 -0.96
CA ILE A 150 10.61 -30.36 -1.76
C ILE A 150 10.88 -29.36 -2.90
N PHE A 151 11.81 -28.41 -2.69
CA PHE A 151 12.13 -27.38 -3.67
C PHE A 151 13.35 -27.70 -4.54
N THR A 152 14.19 -28.66 -4.15
CA THR A 152 15.45 -28.98 -4.84
C THR A 152 15.45 -30.36 -5.51
N GLU A 153 14.54 -31.26 -5.15
CA GLU A 153 14.42 -32.62 -5.70
C GLU A 153 13.10 -32.75 -6.49
N PRO A 154 13.14 -32.62 -7.82
CA PRO A 154 11.92 -32.60 -8.63
C PRO A 154 11.07 -33.85 -8.51
N GLU A 155 11.66 -35.01 -8.19
CA GLU A 155 10.98 -36.32 -8.13
C GLU A 155 10.50 -36.73 -6.73
N ILE A 156 10.69 -35.89 -5.71
CA ILE A 156 10.25 -36.21 -4.35
C ILE A 156 8.73 -36.42 -4.28
N LYS A 157 8.32 -37.41 -3.49
CA LYS A 157 6.92 -37.81 -3.31
C LYS A 157 6.52 -37.71 -1.85
N TRP A 158 5.21 -37.58 -1.59
CA TRP A 158 4.69 -37.50 -0.22
C TRP A 158 4.98 -38.76 0.61
N ASN A 159 5.02 -39.94 0.00
CA ASN A 159 5.38 -41.19 0.67
C ASN A 159 6.90 -41.47 0.72
N ASP A 160 7.75 -40.47 0.46
CA ASP A 160 9.21 -40.63 0.65
C ASP A 160 9.48 -41.16 2.06
N PRO A 161 10.34 -42.19 2.23
CA PRO A 161 10.60 -42.80 3.54
C PRO A 161 10.99 -41.81 4.65
N SER A 162 11.69 -40.72 4.31
CA SER A 162 12.08 -39.68 5.27
C SER A 162 10.89 -38.83 5.74
N ILE A 163 9.97 -38.49 4.83
CA ILE A 163 8.71 -37.81 5.17
C ILE A 163 7.83 -38.77 5.98
N GLN A 164 7.71 -40.03 5.58
CA GLN A 164 6.93 -41.01 6.33
C GLN A 164 7.45 -41.23 7.75
N ALA A 165 8.76 -41.19 7.96
CA ALA A 165 9.38 -41.35 9.27
C ALA A 165 9.00 -40.24 10.27
N THR A 166 8.71 -39.03 9.79
CA THR A 166 8.25 -37.90 10.63
C THR A 166 6.73 -37.89 10.82
N ASN A 167 5.99 -38.78 10.16
CA ASN A 167 4.53 -38.84 10.18
C ASN A 167 4.01 -40.26 10.53
N PRO A 168 4.36 -40.81 11.72
CA PRO A 168 3.93 -42.15 12.09
C PRO A 168 2.40 -42.25 12.17
N GLY A 169 1.84 -43.33 11.61
CA GLY A 169 0.39 -43.56 11.60
C GLY A 169 -0.39 -42.78 10.54
N VAL A 170 0.25 -41.90 9.77
CA VAL A 170 -0.36 -41.20 8.63
C VAL A 170 -0.06 -41.97 7.34
N ALA A 171 -1.10 -42.39 6.63
CA ALA A 171 -0.95 -43.02 5.32
C ALA A 171 -0.69 -41.95 4.24
N LEU A 172 0.58 -41.71 3.92
CA LEU A 172 0.97 -40.74 2.90
C LEU A 172 0.79 -41.31 1.48
N PRO A 173 0.23 -40.53 0.53
CA PRO A 173 -0.03 -41.03 -0.82
C PRO A 173 1.25 -41.12 -1.66
N ASP A 174 1.29 -42.08 -2.60
CA ASP A 174 2.32 -42.16 -3.65
C ASP A 174 2.08 -41.08 -4.73
N LYS A 175 2.26 -39.81 -4.34
CA LYS A 175 2.02 -38.65 -5.18
C LYS A 175 3.25 -37.74 -5.17
N LYS A 176 3.70 -37.39 -6.39
CA LYS A 176 4.76 -36.41 -6.61
C LYS A 176 4.40 -35.06 -6.01
N ILE A 177 5.33 -34.45 -5.27
CA ILE A 177 5.14 -33.13 -4.67
C ILE A 177 5.29 -32.07 -5.77
N ARG A 178 4.43 -31.05 -5.72
CA ARG A 178 4.44 -29.91 -6.65
C ARG A 178 4.68 -28.65 -5.83
N PRO A 179 5.93 -28.18 -5.71
CA PRO A 179 6.21 -26.93 -5.02
C PRO A 179 5.58 -25.76 -5.78
N VAL A 180 5.00 -24.82 -5.03
CA VAL A 180 4.54 -23.53 -5.54
C VAL A 180 5.45 -22.48 -4.93
N VAL A 181 6.03 -21.64 -5.77
CA VAL A 181 7.00 -20.62 -5.37
C VAL A 181 6.54 -19.24 -5.81
N ARG A 182 7.10 -18.21 -5.18
CA ARG A 182 6.91 -16.82 -5.59
C ARG A 182 7.66 -16.58 -6.90
N ASN A 183 7.04 -15.82 -7.81
CA ASN A 183 7.64 -15.41 -9.08
C ASN A 183 8.27 -14.01 -9.01
N ASP A 184 7.88 -13.21 -8.02
CA ASP A 184 8.35 -11.85 -7.79
C ASP A 184 9.50 -11.80 -6.76
N GLY A 185 10.19 -10.65 -6.71
CA GLY A 185 11.28 -10.39 -5.77
C GLY A 185 10.78 -10.30 -4.32
N SER A 186 10.83 -11.43 -3.63
CA SER A 186 10.11 -11.68 -2.38
C SER A 186 11.07 -11.95 -1.21
N GLY A 187 10.93 -11.19 -0.12
CA GLY A 187 11.65 -11.43 1.12
C GLY A 187 11.28 -12.77 1.78
N THR A 188 10.03 -13.23 1.62
CA THR A 188 9.62 -14.58 2.04
C THR A 188 10.45 -15.67 1.36
N SER A 189 10.82 -15.48 0.10
CA SER A 189 11.66 -16.44 -0.63
C SER A 189 13.11 -16.40 -0.15
N TYR A 190 13.61 -15.22 0.22
CA TYR A 190 14.92 -15.06 0.82
C TYR A 190 15.00 -15.79 2.16
N VAL A 191 14.03 -15.56 3.07
CA VAL A 191 13.99 -16.23 4.37
C VAL A 191 13.90 -17.76 4.22
N LEU A 192 13.12 -18.26 3.25
CA LEU A 192 13.09 -19.69 2.94
C LEU A 192 14.45 -20.21 2.45
N SER A 193 15.11 -19.46 1.57
CA SER A 193 16.44 -19.83 1.05
C SER A 193 17.47 -19.87 2.18
N GLU A 194 17.51 -18.84 3.03
CA GLU A 194 18.36 -18.79 4.21
C GLU A 194 18.06 -19.95 5.16
N TYR A 195 16.78 -20.24 5.42
CA TYR A 195 16.36 -21.40 6.20
C TYR A 195 16.88 -22.72 5.61
N CYS A 196 17.05 -22.84 4.31
CA CYS A 196 17.57 -24.06 3.68
C CYS A 196 19.09 -24.12 3.58
N ILE A 197 19.78 -22.98 3.64
CA ILE A 197 21.24 -22.87 3.51
C ILE A 197 21.93 -22.92 4.89
N ASN A 198 21.35 -22.29 5.91
CA ASN A 198 21.93 -22.14 7.26
C ASN A 198 21.28 -23.09 8.27
#